data_AF-A0A8B8IHF8-F1
#
_entry.id   AF-A0A8B8IHF8-F1
#
_cell.length_a   1.000
_cell.length_b   1.000
_cell.length_c   1.000
_cell.angle_alpha   90.00
_cell.angle_beta   90.00
_cell.angle_gamma   90.00
#
_symmetry.space_group_name_H-M   'P 1'
#
loop_
_entity.id
_entity.type
_entity.pdbx_description
1 polymer ?
#
loop_
_entity_poly.entity_id
_entity_poly.type
_entity_poly.pdbx_seq_one_letter_code
_entity_poly.pdbx_strand_id
1 'polypeptide(L)'
;MEKNRKIAFLDVEIGVRTDGSMSHTVYRKTTHTDRYLHANSHHHPRHLNAVVTSLTNRANDLCDEDHIQSELAHVEKVLQRNGYKVGNTATRDHKLLRQYRVERQPAFMPYVKGVTDKIARVLGKYAVKTIFTPFKKIGQMLRSPKDSFPLEKPGVYKIDCSCGKSYVGHTKRTISCRINEHIKAVKNNDTKKSAIAEHILEAGPNHWIEFHNAQILATKRHYIPRLVREAIEITKYINREDGFQLSKVWNPVTKLCKPLNSRVYTIR
;
A
#
# COMPACT_ATOMS: atom_id res chain seq x y z
N MET A 1 -32.26 11.73 -15.99
CA MET A 1 -33.53 11.93 -16.72
C MET A 1 -34.02 10.59 -17.20
N GLU A 2 -35.30 10.31 -17.00
CA GLU A 2 -36.02 9.15 -17.55
C GLU A 2 -36.02 9.21 -19.08
N LYS A 3 -35.80 8.06 -19.73
CA LYS A 3 -35.89 7.91 -21.19
C LYS A 3 -36.64 6.62 -21.50
N ASN A 4 -37.62 6.66 -22.41
CA ASN A 4 -38.38 5.47 -22.81
C ASN A 4 -39.01 4.70 -21.64
N ARG A 5 -39.59 5.40 -20.64
CA ARG A 5 -40.12 4.80 -19.40
C ARG A 5 -39.10 3.99 -18.60
N LYS A 6 -37.82 4.29 -18.78
CA LYS A 6 -36.70 3.65 -18.09
C LYS A 6 -35.85 4.70 -17.39
N ILE A 7 -35.40 4.36 -16.19
CA ILE A 7 -34.48 5.17 -15.41
C ILE A 7 -33.39 4.29 -14.81
N ALA A 8 -32.15 4.73 -14.94
CA ALA A 8 -31.01 4.09 -14.29
C ALA A 8 -30.86 4.61 -12.85
N PHE A 9 -30.82 3.70 -11.88
CA PHE A 9 -30.51 3.99 -10.49
C PHE A 9 -29.46 3.01 -9.96
N LEU A 10 -28.28 3.53 -9.63
CA LEU A 10 -27.11 2.73 -9.26
C LEU A 10 -26.79 1.67 -10.32
N ASP A 11 -26.91 0.41 -9.94
CA ASP A 11 -26.57 -0.78 -10.73
C ASP A 11 -27.80 -1.41 -11.40
N VAL A 12 -28.97 -0.77 -11.30
CA VAL A 12 -30.27 -1.25 -11.80
C VAL A 12 -30.86 -0.26 -12.81
N GLU A 13 -31.42 -0.78 -13.90
CA GLU A 13 -32.28 -0.05 -14.82
C GLU A 13 -33.72 -0.46 -14.50
N ILE A 14 -34.49 0.52 -14.03
CA ILE A 14 -35.88 0.39 -13.64
C ILE A 14 -36.74 0.82 -14.82
N GLY A 15 -37.55 -0.08 -15.35
CA GLY A 15 -38.55 0.19 -16.38
C GLY A 15 -39.96 0.20 -15.79
N VAL A 16 -40.88 0.95 -16.39
CA VAL A 16 -42.32 0.85 -16.08
C VAL A 16 -43.01 0.07 -17.20
N ARG A 17 -43.55 -1.11 -16.88
CA ARG A 17 -44.31 -1.97 -17.79
C ARG A 17 -45.64 -1.29 -18.18
N THR A 18 -46.31 -1.81 -19.21
CA THR A 18 -47.59 -1.25 -19.70
C THR A 18 -48.73 -1.38 -18.70
N ASP A 19 -48.66 -2.36 -17.80
CA ASP A 19 -49.59 -2.59 -16.69
C ASP A 19 -49.30 -1.71 -15.45
N GLY A 20 -48.25 -0.88 -15.50
CA GLY A 20 -47.81 -0.03 -14.39
C GLY A 20 -46.88 -0.72 -13.38
N SER A 21 -46.57 -2.01 -13.54
CA SER A 21 -45.57 -2.70 -12.72
C SER A 21 -44.15 -2.26 -13.07
N MET A 22 -43.21 -2.41 -12.12
CA MET A 22 -41.80 -2.07 -12.35
C MET A 22 -41.03 -3.28 -12.85
N SER A 23 -40.23 -3.09 -13.89
CA SER A 23 -39.26 -4.08 -14.35
C SER A 23 -37.84 -3.72 -13.92
N HIS A 24 -37.06 -4.71 -13.50
CA HIS A 24 -35.68 -4.51 -13.05
C HIS A 24 -34.71 -5.29 -13.93
N THR A 25 -33.64 -4.61 -14.35
CA THR A 25 -32.53 -5.20 -15.09
C THR A 25 -31.21 -4.62 -14.64
N VAL A 26 -30.11 -5.32 -14.93
CA VAL A 26 -28.77 -4.82 -14.60
C VAL A 26 -28.40 -3.64 -15.50
N TYR A 27 -28.17 -2.47 -14.89
CA TYR A 27 -27.68 -1.30 -15.61
C TYR A 27 -26.15 -1.32 -15.75
N ARG A 28 -25.68 -0.97 -16.94
CA ARG A 28 -24.25 -0.75 -17.26
C ARG A 28 -24.09 0.62 -17.90
N LYS A 29 -23.15 1.41 -17.40
CA LYS A 29 -22.80 2.71 -18.00
C LYS A 29 -22.28 2.52 -19.42
N THR A 30 -22.44 3.53 -20.26
CA THR A 30 -21.91 3.53 -21.65
C THR A 30 -20.39 3.32 -21.72
N THR A 31 -19.66 3.67 -20.65
CA THR A 31 -18.21 3.46 -20.51
C THR A 31 -17.85 2.11 -19.91
N HIS A 32 -18.81 1.23 -19.62
CA HIS A 32 -18.56 -0.10 -19.06
C HIS A 32 -17.87 -0.98 -20.09
N THR A 33 -16.68 -1.49 -19.75
CA THR A 33 -15.85 -2.24 -20.69
C THR A 33 -15.98 -3.75 -20.55
N ASP A 34 -16.73 -4.26 -19.57
CA ASP A 34 -16.83 -5.69 -19.25
C ASP A 34 -15.44 -6.36 -19.05
N ARG A 35 -14.47 -5.60 -18.51
CA ARG A 35 -13.13 -6.08 -18.17
C ARG A 35 -13.06 -6.38 -16.69
N TYR A 36 -12.84 -7.65 -16.37
CA TYR A 36 -12.71 -8.15 -15.01
C TYR A 36 -11.31 -8.76 -14.81
N LEU A 37 -11.08 -9.30 -13.61
CA LEU A 37 -9.85 -10.03 -13.34
C LEU A 37 -9.74 -11.21 -14.31
N HIS A 38 -8.70 -11.24 -15.13
CA HIS A 38 -8.51 -12.29 -16.13
C HIS A 38 -8.19 -13.65 -15.47
N ALA A 39 -8.69 -14.75 -16.01
CA ALA A 39 -8.47 -16.10 -15.44
C ALA A 39 -6.99 -16.48 -15.30
N ASN A 40 -6.15 -16.03 -16.23
CA ASN A 40 -4.70 -16.31 -16.25
C ASN A 40 -3.86 -15.31 -15.42
N SER A 41 -4.48 -14.42 -14.64
CA SER A 41 -3.80 -13.37 -13.89
C SER A 41 -2.98 -13.86 -12.68
N HIS A 42 -2.77 -15.18 -12.53
CA HIS A 42 -2.05 -15.79 -11.40
C HIS A 42 -2.56 -15.30 -10.04
N HIS A 43 -3.88 -15.17 -9.91
CA HIS A 43 -4.53 -14.94 -8.62
C HIS A 43 -4.99 -16.26 -8.00
N HIS A 44 -5.08 -16.29 -6.67
CA HIS A 44 -5.61 -17.45 -5.96
C HIS A 44 -7.03 -17.78 -6.47
N PRO A 45 -7.41 -19.06 -6.66
CA PRO A 45 -8.71 -19.46 -7.23
C PRO A 45 -9.92 -18.81 -6.55
N ARG A 46 -9.85 -18.58 -5.24
CA ARG A 46 -10.89 -17.85 -4.49
C ARG A 46 -11.20 -16.46 -5.06
N HIS A 47 -10.18 -15.71 -5.49
CA HIS A 47 -10.35 -14.38 -6.07
C HIS A 47 -10.96 -14.46 -7.47
N LEU A 48 -10.56 -15.47 -8.27
CA LEU A 48 -11.13 -15.74 -9.59
C LEU A 48 -12.60 -16.15 -9.49
N ASN A 49 -12.92 -17.07 -8.58
CA ASN A 49 -14.29 -17.53 -8.34
C ASN A 49 -15.19 -16.41 -7.82
N ALA A 50 -14.66 -15.50 -7.00
CA ALA A 50 -15.41 -14.35 -6.50
C ALA A 50 -15.92 -13.45 -7.63
N VAL A 51 -15.18 -13.30 -8.74
CA VAL A 51 -15.67 -12.57 -9.91
C VAL A 51 -16.91 -13.23 -10.47
N VAL A 52 -16.84 -14.54 -10.71
CA VAL A 52 -17.96 -15.31 -11.26
C VAL A 52 -19.18 -15.22 -10.34
N THR A 53 -18.99 -15.54 -9.06
CA THR A 53 -20.07 -15.48 -8.05
C THR A 53 -20.67 -14.09 -7.96
N SER A 54 -19.87 -13.02 -7.98
CA SER A 54 -20.39 -11.66 -7.88
C SER A 54 -21.26 -11.25 -9.08
N LEU A 55 -20.90 -11.68 -10.30
CA LEU A 55 -21.66 -11.36 -11.51
C LEU A 55 -22.95 -12.17 -11.58
N THR A 56 -22.89 -13.46 -11.24
CA THR A 56 -24.06 -14.33 -11.20
C THR A 56 -25.04 -13.90 -10.11
N ASN A 57 -24.56 -13.60 -8.89
CA ASN A 57 -25.42 -13.10 -7.83
C ASN A 57 -26.04 -11.76 -8.21
N ARG A 58 -25.27 -10.84 -8.79
CA ARG A 58 -25.81 -9.57 -9.27
C ARG A 58 -26.93 -9.75 -10.29
N ALA A 59 -26.82 -10.72 -11.19
CA ALA A 59 -27.89 -11.03 -12.14
C ALA A 59 -29.14 -11.52 -11.40
N ASN A 60 -29.00 -12.50 -10.51
CA ASN A 60 -30.11 -13.10 -9.76
C ASN A 60 -30.79 -12.12 -8.79
N ASP A 61 -30.01 -11.24 -8.17
CA ASP A 61 -30.52 -10.33 -7.14
C ASP A 61 -31.21 -9.09 -7.75
N LEU A 62 -30.89 -8.72 -9.00
CA LEU A 62 -31.34 -7.46 -9.61
C LEU A 62 -32.28 -7.62 -10.81
N CYS A 63 -32.26 -8.75 -11.51
CA CYS A 63 -33.12 -8.96 -12.67
C CYS A 63 -34.42 -9.66 -12.29
N ASP A 64 -35.53 -9.24 -12.91
CA ASP A 64 -36.76 -10.02 -12.89
C ASP A 64 -36.64 -11.28 -13.75
N GLU A 65 -37.58 -12.23 -13.59
CA GLU A 65 -37.64 -13.49 -14.33
C GLU A 65 -37.62 -13.32 -15.87
N ASP A 66 -38.22 -12.24 -16.38
CA ASP A 66 -38.25 -11.94 -17.83
C ASP A 66 -36.85 -11.64 -18.40
N HIS A 67 -35.93 -11.17 -17.56
CA HIS A 67 -34.65 -10.59 -17.97
C HIS A 67 -33.44 -11.34 -17.40
N ILE A 68 -33.65 -12.27 -16.47
CA ILE A 68 -32.56 -13.03 -15.86
C ILE A 68 -31.79 -13.85 -16.90
N GLN A 69 -32.48 -14.49 -17.84
CA GLN A 69 -31.84 -15.39 -18.79
C GLN A 69 -30.94 -14.63 -19.79
N SER A 70 -31.37 -13.45 -20.24
CA SER A 70 -30.56 -12.61 -21.13
C SER A 70 -29.35 -12.04 -20.40
N GLU A 71 -29.51 -11.68 -19.12
CA GLU A 71 -28.42 -11.20 -18.28
C GLU A 71 -27.40 -12.30 -17.98
N LEU A 72 -27.85 -13.53 -17.66
CA LEU A 72 -26.95 -14.68 -17.47
C LEU A 72 -26.17 -15.02 -18.75
N ALA A 73 -26.83 -14.97 -19.91
CA ALA A 73 -26.15 -15.16 -21.20
C ALA A 73 -25.09 -14.07 -21.46
N HIS A 74 -25.38 -12.83 -21.08
CA HIS A 74 -24.39 -11.75 -21.14
C HIS A 74 -23.21 -12.01 -20.19
N VAL A 75 -23.46 -12.37 -18.93
CA VAL A 75 -22.43 -12.71 -17.94
C VAL A 75 -21.55 -13.84 -18.44
N GLU A 76 -22.13 -14.87 -19.04
CA GLU A 76 -21.38 -15.98 -19.63
C GLU A 76 -20.40 -15.51 -20.71
N LYS A 77 -20.88 -14.71 -21.67
CA LYS A 77 -20.06 -14.15 -22.75
C LYS A 77 -18.92 -13.28 -22.20
N VAL A 78 -19.21 -12.47 -21.18
CA VAL A 78 -18.22 -11.65 -20.49
C VAL A 78 -17.16 -12.51 -19.80
N LEU A 79 -17.56 -13.57 -19.10
CA LEU A 79 -16.64 -14.49 -18.43
C LEU A 79 -15.73 -15.20 -19.44
N GLN A 80 -16.28 -15.70 -20.54
CA GLN A 80 -15.51 -16.29 -21.64
C GLN A 80 -14.46 -15.31 -22.19
N ARG A 81 -14.84 -14.05 -22.43
CA ARG A 81 -13.93 -13.00 -22.92
C ARG A 81 -12.85 -12.62 -21.92
N ASN A 82 -13.05 -12.89 -20.62
CA ASN A 82 -12.05 -12.73 -19.56
C ASN A 82 -11.27 -14.03 -19.27
N GLY A 83 -11.40 -15.06 -20.13
CA GLY A 83 -10.63 -16.29 -20.09
C GLY A 83 -11.16 -17.36 -19.13
N TYR A 84 -12.35 -17.17 -18.56
CA TYR A 84 -12.97 -18.16 -17.68
C TYR A 84 -13.59 -19.30 -18.49
N LYS A 85 -13.47 -20.53 -17.97
CA LYS A 85 -14.16 -21.68 -18.53
C LYS A 85 -15.58 -21.74 -18.00
N VAL A 86 -16.56 -21.75 -18.90
CA VAL A 86 -17.97 -21.90 -18.55
C VAL A 86 -18.24 -23.35 -18.15
N GLY A 87 -19.05 -23.56 -17.11
CA GLY A 87 -19.48 -24.89 -16.65
C GLY A 87 -18.78 -25.43 -15.39
N ASN A 88 -17.77 -24.73 -14.85
CA ASN A 88 -17.06 -25.14 -13.63
C ASN A 88 -17.41 -24.29 -12.39
N THR A 89 -18.63 -23.77 -12.32
CA THR A 89 -19.17 -23.10 -11.13
C THR A 89 -19.78 -24.11 -10.17
N ALA A 90 -19.02 -25.14 -9.80
CA ALA A 90 -19.34 -25.87 -8.58
C ALA A 90 -18.96 -24.97 -7.40
N THR A 91 -19.94 -24.22 -6.89
CA THR A 91 -19.91 -23.68 -5.53
C THR A 91 -19.88 -24.86 -4.56
N ARG A 92 -18.72 -25.49 -4.41
CA ARG A 92 -18.45 -26.34 -3.25
C ARG A 92 -18.24 -25.42 -2.07
N ASP A 93 -19.34 -24.91 -1.54
CA ASP A 93 -19.41 -24.47 -0.16
C ASP A 93 -19.32 -25.70 0.72
N HIS A 94 -18.10 -26.22 0.87
CA HIS A 94 -17.78 -26.92 2.09
C HIS A 94 -17.80 -25.86 3.18
N LYS A 95 -18.94 -25.73 3.86
CA LYS A 95 -19.07 -25.10 5.17
C LYS A 95 -18.17 -25.91 6.11
N LEU A 96 -16.87 -25.66 6.04
CA LEU A 96 -15.89 -26.26 6.93
C LEU A 96 -16.30 -25.78 8.33
N LEU A 97 -16.77 -26.73 9.14
CA LEU A 97 -17.05 -26.53 10.55
C LEU A 97 -15.87 -25.74 11.12
N ARG A 98 -16.17 -24.52 11.57
CA ARG A 98 -15.16 -23.60 12.08
C ARG A 98 -14.75 -24.13 13.44
N GLN A 99 -13.77 -25.03 13.45
CA GLN A 99 -13.15 -25.50 14.68
C GLN A 99 -12.70 -24.27 15.48
N TYR A 100 -12.91 -24.32 16.79
CA TYR A 100 -12.36 -23.34 17.72
C TYR A 100 -10.84 -23.33 17.57
N ARG A 101 -10.31 -22.28 16.95
CA ARG A 101 -8.87 -22.10 16.72
C ARG A 101 -8.42 -20.93 17.58
N VAL A 102 -7.32 -21.13 18.30
CA VAL A 102 -6.56 -20.01 18.89
C VAL A 102 -6.31 -18.99 17.79
N GLU A 103 -6.75 -17.74 17.98
CA GLU A 103 -6.54 -16.67 17.00
C GLU A 103 -5.04 -16.37 16.87
N ARG A 104 -4.42 -16.92 15.83
CA ARG A 104 -3.05 -16.61 15.44
C ARG A 104 -3.05 -15.51 14.38
N GLN A 105 -1.99 -14.70 14.38
CA GLN A 105 -1.77 -13.71 13.34
C GLN A 105 -1.74 -14.39 11.96
N PRO A 106 -2.48 -13.87 10.97
CA PRO A 106 -2.50 -14.45 9.64
C PRO A 106 -1.18 -14.24 8.91
N ALA A 107 -0.76 -15.24 8.13
CA ALA A 107 0.38 -15.14 7.23
C ALA A 107 -0.06 -14.56 5.89
N PHE A 108 0.51 -13.41 5.50
CA PHE A 108 0.29 -12.82 4.18
C PHE A 108 1.39 -13.23 3.22
N MET A 109 1.04 -13.75 2.05
CA MET A 109 2.03 -14.12 1.03
C MET A 109 1.51 -13.92 -0.39
N PRO A 110 2.40 -13.60 -1.36
CA PRO A 110 2.03 -13.52 -2.76
C PRO A 110 1.60 -14.91 -3.26
N TYR A 111 0.51 -14.98 -4.03
CA TYR A 111 0.06 -16.25 -4.59
C TYR A 111 1.02 -16.72 -5.69
N VAL A 112 1.56 -17.92 -5.52
CA VAL A 112 2.33 -18.66 -6.52
C VAL A 112 1.76 -20.07 -6.58
N LYS A 113 1.05 -20.34 -7.69
CA LYS A 113 0.37 -21.63 -7.92
C LYS A 113 1.32 -22.79 -7.66
N GLY A 114 0.91 -23.74 -6.83
CA GLY A 114 1.65 -24.94 -6.48
C GLY A 114 2.70 -24.76 -5.37
N VAL A 115 3.23 -23.56 -5.15
CA VAL A 115 4.23 -23.30 -4.10
C VAL A 115 3.54 -22.79 -2.83
N THR A 116 2.85 -21.66 -2.92
CA THR A 116 2.20 -21.06 -1.75
C THR A 116 1.01 -21.87 -1.28
N ASP A 117 0.43 -22.72 -2.13
CA ASP A 117 -0.59 -23.70 -1.76
C ASP A 117 -0.05 -24.76 -0.79
N LYS A 118 1.17 -25.26 -1.04
CA LYS A 118 1.85 -26.23 -0.16
C LYS A 118 2.18 -25.58 1.19
N ILE A 119 2.68 -24.33 1.16
CA ILE A 119 2.98 -23.56 2.37
C ILE A 119 1.71 -23.34 3.19
N ALA A 120 0.62 -22.88 2.54
CA ALA A 120 -0.66 -22.66 3.21
C ALA A 120 -1.23 -23.93 3.84
N ARG A 121 -1.04 -25.10 3.20
CA ARG A 121 -1.42 -26.40 3.76
C ARG A 121 -0.64 -26.73 5.04
N VAL A 122 0.66 -26.47 5.06
CA VAL A 122 1.50 -26.68 6.26
C VAL A 122 1.07 -25.71 7.36
N LEU A 123 0.94 -24.42 7.06
CA LEU A 123 0.50 -23.40 8.01
C LEU A 123 -0.89 -23.69 8.59
N GLY A 124 -1.78 -24.25 7.76
CA GLY A 124 -3.11 -24.67 8.17
C GLY A 124 -3.11 -25.72 9.29
N LYS A 125 -2.11 -26.63 9.33
CA LYS A 125 -1.94 -27.61 10.42
C LYS A 125 -1.64 -26.95 11.76
N TYR A 126 -0.95 -25.81 11.73
CA TYR A 126 -0.59 -25.03 12.92
C TYR A 126 -1.62 -23.93 13.25
N ALA A 127 -2.84 -24.02 12.71
CA ALA A 127 -3.90 -23.03 12.85
C ALA A 127 -3.51 -21.60 12.39
N VAL A 128 -2.50 -21.46 11.53
CA VAL A 128 -2.11 -20.17 10.94
C VAL A 128 -2.92 -19.94 9.66
N LYS A 129 -3.79 -18.92 9.68
CA LYS A 129 -4.57 -18.54 8.51
C LYS A 129 -3.64 -17.92 7.46
N THR A 130 -3.67 -18.46 6.24
CA THR A 130 -2.92 -17.88 5.12
C THR A 130 -3.84 -16.98 4.29
N ILE A 131 -3.36 -15.77 3.97
CA ILE A 131 -4.06 -14.80 3.12
C ILE A 131 -3.18 -14.53 1.90
N PHE A 132 -3.70 -14.85 0.72
CA PHE A 132 -2.98 -14.69 -0.54
C PHE A 132 -3.19 -13.31 -1.13
N THR A 133 -2.09 -12.64 -1.44
CA THR A 133 -2.05 -11.35 -2.12
C THR A 133 -1.49 -11.50 -3.54
N PRO A 134 -1.81 -10.61 -4.48
CA PRO A 134 -1.09 -10.55 -5.75
C PRO A 134 0.34 -10.06 -5.52
N PHE A 135 1.29 -10.56 -6.33
CA PHE A 135 2.70 -10.16 -6.23
C PHE A 135 2.92 -8.67 -6.55
N LYS A 136 2.42 -8.22 -7.69
CA LYS A 136 2.41 -6.81 -8.09
C LYS A 136 1.05 -6.43 -8.66
N LYS A 137 0.55 -5.25 -8.28
CA LYS A 137 -0.66 -4.66 -8.88
C LYS A 137 -0.26 -3.90 -10.15
N ILE A 138 -1.14 -3.85 -11.15
CA ILE A 138 -0.90 -3.08 -12.39
C ILE A 138 -0.53 -1.62 -12.07
N GLY A 139 -1.23 -0.99 -11.11
CA GLY A 139 -0.91 0.38 -10.69
C GLY A 139 0.48 0.58 -10.08
N GLN A 140 1.18 -0.50 -9.68
CA GLN A 140 2.58 -0.43 -9.24
C GLN A 140 3.56 -0.54 -10.42
N MET A 141 3.11 -1.08 -11.56
CA MET A 141 3.90 -1.14 -12.80
C MET A 141 3.73 0.15 -13.62
N LEU A 142 2.55 0.76 -13.53
CA LEU A 142 2.28 2.05 -14.16
C LEU A 142 3.00 3.17 -13.41
N ARG A 143 3.55 4.14 -14.16
CA ARG A 143 4.09 5.36 -13.57
C ARG A 143 2.94 6.21 -13.02
N SER A 144 3.21 6.93 -11.94
CA SER A 144 2.28 7.98 -11.50
C SER A 144 2.10 8.98 -12.64
N PRO A 145 0.84 9.35 -12.99
CA PRO A 145 0.60 10.39 -13.99
C PRO A 145 0.96 11.79 -13.48
N LYS A 146 1.23 11.93 -12.17
CA LYS A 146 1.66 13.18 -11.54
C LYS A 146 3.17 13.22 -11.38
N ASP A 147 3.74 14.38 -11.69
CA ASP A 147 5.13 14.71 -11.40
C ASP A 147 5.39 14.68 -9.90
N SER A 148 6.62 14.29 -9.55
CA SER A 148 7.06 14.17 -8.17
C SER A 148 8.05 15.29 -7.86
N PHE A 149 7.63 16.27 -7.07
CA PHE A 149 8.56 17.28 -6.57
C PHE A 149 9.56 16.68 -5.56
N PRO A 150 10.85 17.02 -5.66
CA PRO A 150 11.83 16.69 -4.63
C PRO A 150 11.36 17.23 -3.26
N LEU A 151 11.60 16.47 -2.19
CA LEU A 151 11.31 16.84 -0.79
C LEU A 151 9.82 16.91 -0.38
N GLU A 152 8.86 16.79 -1.31
CA GLU A 152 7.42 16.70 -1.01
C GLU A 152 6.95 15.32 -0.51
N LYS A 153 7.89 14.50 -0.06
CA LYS A 153 7.59 13.16 0.48
C LYS A 153 8.02 13.10 1.94
N PRO A 154 7.26 12.39 2.80
CA PRO A 154 7.69 12.10 4.16
C PRO A 154 8.80 11.06 4.15
N GLY A 155 9.68 11.14 5.15
CA GLY A 155 10.82 10.25 5.20
C GLY A 155 11.91 10.68 6.15
N VAL A 156 13.07 10.09 5.92
CA VAL A 156 14.33 10.38 6.61
C VAL A 156 15.19 11.20 5.66
N TYR A 157 15.73 12.30 6.17
CA TYR A 157 16.55 13.23 5.43
C TYR A 157 17.86 13.53 6.18
N LYS A 158 18.83 14.05 5.43
CA LYS A 158 20.14 14.47 5.91
C LYS A 158 20.36 15.93 5.53
N ILE A 159 20.88 16.71 6.46
CA ILE A 159 21.32 18.09 6.22
C ILE A 159 22.77 18.17 6.66
N ASP A 160 23.62 18.63 5.75
CA ASP A 160 25.04 18.77 5.99
C ASP A 160 25.39 20.16 6.54
N CYS A 161 26.49 20.21 7.27
CA CYS A 161 27.06 21.42 7.82
C CYS A 161 28.49 21.60 7.31
N SER A 162 28.92 22.84 7.10
CA SER A 162 30.28 23.13 6.66
C SER A 162 31.38 22.70 7.65
N CYS A 163 31.02 22.40 8.90
CA CYS A 163 31.94 21.81 9.89
C CYS A 163 32.19 20.29 9.68
N GLY A 164 31.59 19.68 8.65
CA GLY A 164 31.72 18.25 8.35
C GLY A 164 30.80 17.34 9.16
N LYS A 165 29.99 17.89 10.08
CA LYS A 165 28.92 17.16 10.78
C LYS A 165 27.64 17.14 9.93
N SER A 166 26.83 16.13 10.14
CA SER A 166 25.56 15.95 9.43
C SER A 166 24.43 15.70 10.41
N TYR A 167 23.32 16.40 10.23
CA TYR A 167 22.08 16.14 10.96
C TYR A 167 21.20 15.17 10.18
N VAL A 168 20.83 14.05 10.80
CA VAL A 168 19.80 13.14 10.29
C VAL A 168 18.52 13.34 11.08
N GLY A 169 17.39 13.47 10.38
CA GLY A 169 16.08 13.59 11.02
C GLY A 169 14.98 12.90 10.22
N HIS A 170 13.86 12.66 10.89
CA HIS A 170 12.67 12.09 10.27
C HIS A 170 11.46 13.02 10.33
N THR A 171 10.56 12.91 9.34
CA THR A 171 9.29 13.65 9.35
C THR A 171 8.13 12.83 8.79
N LYS A 172 6.94 13.01 9.38
CA LYS A 172 5.66 12.52 8.85
C LYS A 172 5.10 13.44 7.76
N ARG A 173 5.47 14.73 7.81
CA ARG A 173 5.09 15.75 6.81
C ARG A 173 6.09 15.74 5.65
N THR A 174 5.95 16.66 4.71
CA THR A 174 6.97 16.86 3.68
C THR A 174 8.29 17.28 4.31
N ILE A 175 9.40 16.85 3.70
CA ILE A 175 10.75 17.24 4.13
C ILE A 175 10.93 18.75 3.97
N SER A 176 10.38 19.35 2.90
CA SER A 176 10.41 20.81 2.70
C SER A 176 9.78 21.58 3.87
N CYS A 177 8.62 21.12 4.37
CA CYS A 177 7.98 21.71 5.53
C CYS A 177 8.88 21.62 6.77
N ARG A 178 9.53 20.46 6.98
CA ARG A 178 10.43 20.27 8.12
C ARG A 178 11.70 21.12 8.03
N ILE A 179 12.27 21.29 6.84
CA ILE A 179 13.41 22.20 6.60
C ILE A 179 13.02 23.63 6.98
N ASN A 180 11.85 24.10 6.53
CA ASN A 180 11.35 25.44 6.87
C ASN A 180 11.17 25.64 8.38
N GLU A 181 10.79 24.59 9.12
CA GLU A 181 10.74 24.64 10.58
C GLU A 181 12.12 24.80 11.20
N HIS A 182 13.12 24.06 10.71
CA HIS A 182 14.49 24.23 11.18
C HIS A 182 15.01 25.64 10.90
N ILE A 183 14.76 26.20 9.71
CA ILE A 183 15.12 27.57 9.36
C ILE A 183 14.47 28.57 10.34
N LYS A 184 13.17 28.41 10.63
CA LYS A 184 12.46 29.25 11.62
C LYS A 184 13.05 29.11 13.02
N ALA A 185 13.37 27.89 13.44
CA ALA A 185 13.95 27.64 14.77
C ALA A 185 15.34 28.27 14.90
N VAL A 186 16.16 28.23 13.85
CA VAL A 186 17.47 28.90 13.81
C VAL A 186 17.29 30.42 13.88
N LYS A 187 16.38 31.00 13.10
CA LYS A 187 16.10 32.45 13.14
C LYS A 187 15.64 32.93 14.52
N ASN A 188 14.92 32.08 15.26
CA ASN A 188 14.38 32.40 16.58
C ASN A 188 15.30 31.96 17.74
N ASN A 189 16.47 31.34 17.46
CA ASN A 189 17.35 30.72 18.45
C ASN A 189 16.63 29.69 19.38
N ASP A 190 15.64 28.96 18.84
CA ASP A 190 14.85 27.95 19.56
C ASP A 190 15.61 26.61 19.68
N THR A 191 16.56 26.51 20.62
CA THR A 191 17.37 25.28 20.84
C THR A 191 16.55 24.05 21.22
N LYS A 192 15.50 24.24 22.05
CA LYS A 192 14.64 23.14 22.51
C LYS A 192 13.89 22.42 21.38
N LYS A 193 13.62 23.09 20.25
CA LYS A 193 12.82 22.53 19.14
C LYS A 193 13.66 21.92 18.03
N SER A 194 14.96 22.24 17.97
CA SER A 194 15.81 21.94 16.82
C SER A 194 17.26 21.74 17.26
N ALA A 195 17.74 20.49 17.18
CA ALA A 195 19.15 20.17 17.40
C ALA A 195 20.09 20.94 16.43
N ILE A 196 19.58 21.31 15.25
CA ILE A 196 20.28 22.19 14.30
C ILE A 196 20.53 23.58 14.91
N ALA A 197 19.54 24.16 15.60
CA ALA A 197 19.68 25.50 16.18
C ALA A 197 20.67 25.49 17.34
N GLU A 198 20.66 24.43 18.13
CA GLU A 198 21.64 24.20 19.20
C GLU A 198 23.05 23.99 18.67
N HIS A 199 23.23 23.20 17.60
CA HIS A 199 24.54 23.02 16.98
C HIS A 199 25.19 24.33 16.53
N ILE A 200 24.41 25.24 15.92
CA ILE A 200 24.90 26.57 15.50
C ILE A 200 25.38 27.38 16.71
N LEU A 201 24.66 27.32 17.83
CA LEU A 201 25.03 28.05 19.04
C LEU A 201 26.25 27.46 19.73
N GLU A 202 26.39 26.13 19.75
CA GLU A 202 27.52 25.44 20.39
C GLU A 202 28.83 25.51 19.57
N ALA A 203 28.76 25.38 18.25
CA ALA A 203 29.95 25.29 17.40
C ALA A 203 30.51 26.64 16.90
N GLY A 204 29.90 27.77 17.33
CA GLY A 204 30.41 29.12 17.09
C GLY A 204 30.13 29.69 15.69
N PRO A 205 30.49 30.97 15.45
CA PRO A 205 30.00 31.75 14.30
C PRO A 205 30.61 31.37 12.93
N ASN A 206 31.55 30.42 12.88
CA ASN A 206 32.38 30.16 11.69
C ASN A 206 31.92 28.97 10.84
N HIS A 207 30.65 28.56 10.95
CA HIS A 207 30.08 27.51 10.10
C HIS A 207 28.60 27.78 9.78
N TRP A 208 28.12 27.19 8.69
CA TRP A 208 26.74 27.32 8.23
C TRP A 208 26.14 25.95 7.89
N ILE A 209 24.81 25.91 7.85
CA ILE A 209 24.06 24.70 7.53
C ILE A 209 23.54 24.78 6.10
N GLU A 210 23.77 23.73 5.32
CA GLU A 210 23.40 23.64 3.91
C GLU A 210 21.93 23.23 3.74
N PHE A 211 20.98 24.08 4.19
CA PHE A 211 19.55 23.80 4.05
C PHE A 211 19.09 23.60 2.61
N HIS A 212 19.79 24.22 1.65
CA HIS A 212 19.52 24.11 0.21
C HIS A 212 19.91 22.74 -0.37
N ASN A 213 20.82 22.02 0.29
CA ASN A 213 21.36 20.73 -0.17
C ASN A 213 20.83 19.56 0.67
N ALA A 214 19.58 19.65 1.13
CA ALA A 214 18.99 18.58 1.93
C ALA A 214 18.80 17.30 1.11
N GLN A 215 19.37 16.20 1.59
CA GLN A 215 19.35 14.91 0.91
C GLN A 215 18.25 14.00 1.46
N ILE A 216 17.52 13.30 0.57
CA ILE A 216 16.54 12.30 0.97
C ILE A 216 17.22 10.94 1.11
N LEU A 217 17.35 10.46 2.35
CA LEU A 217 17.95 9.14 2.62
C LEU A 217 16.95 7.99 2.39
N ALA A 218 15.67 8.21 2.69
CA ALA A 218 14.60 7.26 2.43
C ALA A 218 13.21 7.89 2.53
N THR A 219 12.33 7.60 1.57
CA THR A 219 10.92 7.97 1.66
C THR A 219 10.12 6.89 2.40
N LYS A 220 9.58 7.20 3.58
CA LYS A 220 8.82 6.25 4.42
C LYS A 220 7.61 6.96 5.05
N ARG A 221 6.41 6.50 4.71
CA ARG A 221 5.14 7.04 5.24
C ARG A 221 4.82 6.52 6.64
N HIS A 222 5.01 5.22 6.86
CA HIS A 222 4.67 4.55 8.11
C HIS A 222 5.64 4.92 9.23
N TYR A 223 5.12 5.03 10.45
CA TYR A 223 5.86 5.50 11.63
C TYR A 223 7.02 4.57 12.00
N ILE A 224 6.75 3.29 12.27
CA ILE A 224 7.78 2.33 12.70
C ILE A 224 8.89 2.15 11.65
N PRO A 225 8.60 1.91 10.35
CA PRO A 225 9.67 1.80 9.36
C PRO A 225 10.51 3.06 9.20
N ARG A 226 9.92 4.24 9.47
CA ARG A 226 10.65 5.51 9.42
C ARG A 226 11.57 5.68 10.62
N LEU A 227 11.09 5.37 11.83
CA LEU A 227 11.92 5.39 13.05
C LEU A 227 13.10 4.43 12.96
N VAL A 228 12.86 3.18 12.55
CA VAL A 228 13.92 2.18 12.40
C VAL A 228 14.92 2.63 11.34
N ARG A 229 14.44 3.19 10.21
CA ARG A 229 15.33 3.69 9.17
C ARG A 229 16.17 4.87 9.63
N GLU A 230 15.59 5.81 10.35
CA GLU A 230 16.33 6.92 10.94
C GLU A 230 17.39 6.42 11.90
N ALA A 231 17.04 5.54 12.84
CA ALA A 231 18.01 4.97 13.77
C ALA A 231 19.17 4.28 13.04
N ILE A 232 18.89 3.54 11.96
CA ILE A 232 19.93 2.92 11.13
C ILE A 232 20.84 3.98 10.50
N GLU A 233 20.29 5.09 10.01
CA GLU A 233 21.11 6.16 9.44
C GLU A 233 21.88 6.93 10.52
N ILE A 234 21.29 7.16 11.71
CA ILE A 234 21.97 7.75 12.85
C ILE A 234 23.19 6.92 13.25
N THR A 235 23.14 5.58 13.23
CA THR A 235 24.35 4.76 13.54
C THR A 235 25.53 4.98 12.59
N LYS A 236 25.33 5.64 11.45
CA LYS A 236 26.38 6.00 10.49
C LYS A 236 26.94 7.41 10.69
N TYR A 237 26.25 8.26 11.45
CA TYR A 237 26.58 9.68 11.64
C TYR A 237 26.61 10.05 13.13
N ILE A 238 27.09 11.25 13.47
CA ILE A 238 27.16 11.70 14.87
C ILE A 238 25.91 12.51 15.16
N ASN A 239 24.90 11.88 15.74
CA ASN A 239 23.65 12.52 16.16
C ASN A 239 23.42 12.25 17.65
N ARG A 240 22.63 13.08 18.33
CA ARG A 240 22.26 12.90 19.76
C ARG A 240 21.78 11.48 20.05
N GLU A 241 22.18 10.96 21.21
CA GLU A 241 21.86 9.60 21.68
C GLU A 241 20.39 9.41 22.10
N ASP A 242 19.56 10.45 22.06
CA ASP A 242 18.15 10.44 22.48
C ASP A 242 17.18 9.79 21.46
N GLY A 243 17.70 9.11 20.46
CA GLY A 243 16.93 8.48 19.38
C GLY A 243 16.40 7.08 19.70
N PHE A 244 15.57 6.54 18.79
CA PHE A 244 15.10 5.15 18.89
C PHE A 244 16.30 4.17 18.87
N GLN A 245 16.45 3.39 19.94
CA GLN A 245 17.57 2.45 20.07
C GLN A 245 17.31 1.15 19.30
N LEU A 246 18.17 0.85 18.34
CA LEU A 246 18.15 -0.42 17.64
C LEU A 246 18.62 -1.56 18.56
N SER A 247 17.96 -2.72 18.43
CA SER A 247 18.44 -3.94 19.09
C SER A 247 19.85 -4.28 18.61
N LYS A 248 20.69 -4.81 19.53
CA LYS A 248 22.07 -5.23 19.25
C LYS A 248 22.18 -6.25 18.10
N VAL A 249 21.10 -6.95 17.78
CA VAL A 249 21.00 -7.88 16.64
C VAL A 249 21.26 -7.18 15.29
N TRP A 250 21.00 -5.87 15.20
CA TRP A 250 21.24 -5.09 13.98
C TRP A 250 22.71 -4.71 13.75
N ASN A 251 23.56 -4.82 14.78
CA ASN A 251 24.96 -4.37 14.73
C ASN A 251 25.80 -4.99 13.60
N PRO A 252 25.68 -6.29 13.25
CA PRO A 252 26.41 -6.87 12.13
C PRO A 252 26.03 -6.21 10.79
N VAL A 253 24.73 -5.95 10.61
CA VAL A 253 24.18 -5.37 9.37
C VAL A 253 24.56 -3.89 9.25
N THR A 254 24.52 -3.12 10.34
CA THR A 254 24.87 -1.71 10.33
C THR A 254 26.36 -1.47 10.08
N LYS A 255 27.24 -2.34 10.60
CA LYS A 255 28.70 -2.30 10.35
C LYS A 255 29.04 -2.52 8.87
N LEU A 256 28.35 -3.43 8.19
CA LEU A 256 28.53 -3.67 6.74
C LEU A 256 28.08 -2.48 5.88
N CYS A 257 27.16 -1.65 6.40
CA CYS A 257 26.59 -0.51 5.69
C CYS A 257 27.32 0.82 5.93
N LYS A 258 28.46 0.83 6.66
CA LYS A 258 29.23 2.06 6.89
C LYS A 258 30.06 2.40 5.64
N PRO A 259 30.00 3.65 5.14
CA PRO A 259 30.87 4.06 4.04
C PRO A 259 32.34 4.05 4.48
N LEU A 260 33.22 3.57 3.61
CA LEU A 260 34.66 3.31 3.82
C LEU A 260 35.51 4.52 4.29
N ASN A 261 34.94 5.72 4.40
CA ASN A 261 35.69 6.96 4.67
C ASN A 261 35.45 7.61 6.04
N SER A 262 34.72 7.00 6.97
CA SER A 262 34.69 7.49 8.36
C SER A 262 35.92 6.98 9.13
N ARG A 263 37.05 7.68 9.00
CA ARG A 263 38.20 7.50 9.90
C ARG A 263 37.76 7.80 11.33
N VAL A 264 37.57 6.75 12.13
CA VAL A 264 37.28 6.83 13.55
C VAL A 264 38.58 7.16 14.27
N TYR A 265 38.71 8.39 14.77
CA TYR A 265 39.60 8.65 15.90
C TYR A 265 38.81 8.34 17.17
N THR A 266 39.10 7.20 17.78
CA THR A 266 38.65 6.89 19.14
C THR A 266 39.54 7.70 20.08
N ILE A 267 39.05 8.81 20.62
CA ILE A 267 39.66 9.43 21.79
C ILE A 267 39.19 8.61 22.99
N ARG A 268 40.14 7.95 23.66
CA ARG A 268 39.95 7.38 25.00
C ARG A 268 39.82 8.50 26.02
#